data_AF-A0A9P4UFL0-F1
#
_entry.id   AF-A0A9P4UFL0-F1
#
_cell.length_a   1.000
_cell.length_b   1.000
_cell.length_c   1.000
_cell.angle_alpha   90.00
_cell.angle_beta   90.00
_cell.angle_gamma   90.00
#
_symmetry.space_group_name_H-M   'P 1'
#
loop_
_entity.id
_entity.type
_entity.pdbx_description
1 polymer ?
#
loop_
_entity_poly.entity_id
_entity_poly.type
_entity_poly.pdbx_seq_one_letter_code
_entity_poly.pdbx_strand_id
1 'polypeptide(L)'
;MTARSAKDSDHEGIPTAELLSPTDGTISASSGDELSRTSNDTAAAVASPEQDADPSVLEATNEEKDASNEKEGDDEKLEAKKESETPPSPTLPRTRIGRLNKDDKKDIIDQADWQTMVPKKDIESRLVMAVNDGDDGREQATLYSPYIHKVCPTNYFPEVYVEVRSVSFSYPYAPFYFYIDQMQEHVENDNDEDAKSDDWNDFRKYFYDVYVGAFHDRVRVSLEEANVRFDSLWAVFKPGDMLYTLDDFDAPHLFIISRSTFHSHKYNAYDIESLMKKGGAAAAGDSERFVIDAWTVTWKGSSKVFSREVKTFVINVFAGTRPVSSFKIYPIKYHKDGDTESQNALLDKLE
;
A
#
# COMPACT_ATOMS: atom_id res chain seq x y z
N MET A 1 -33.90 -58.47 48.02
CA MET A 1 -34.27 -57.10 48.42
C MET A 1 -33.13 -56.20 47.95
N THR A 2 -32.97 -55.85 46.68
CA THR A 2 -33.82 -55.14 45.70
C THR A 2 -34.12 -53.69 46.06
N ALA A 3 -33.53 -52.75 45.30
CA ALA A 3 -33.92 -51.36 44.95
C ALA A 3 -32.63 -50.49 44.87
N ARG A 4 -32.08 -50.11 43.71
CA ARG A 4 -32.47 -49.06 42.74
C ARG A 4 -32.81 -47.71 43.38
N SER A 5 -32.00 -46.69 43.08
CA SER A 5 -32.50 -45.34 42.75
C SER A 5 -31.47 -44.58 41.92
N ALA A 6 -31.96 -43.98 40.83
CA ALA A 6 -31.26 -43.16 39.84
C ALA A 6 -31.60 -41.67 40.06
N LYS A 7 -30.76 -40.79 39.52
CA LYS A 7 -31.07 -39.43 38.98
C LYS A 7 -29.76 -38.88 38.41
N ASP A 8 -29.58 -38.80 37.10
CA ASP A 8 -30.14 -37.83 36.13
C ASP A 8 -29.84 -36.37 36.50
N SER A 9 -28.91 -35.77 35.76
CA SER A 9 -28.81 -34.33 35.52
C SER A 9 -28.13 -34.07 34.17
N ASP A 10 -28.97 -34.05 33.13
CA ASP A 10 -29.04 -33.09 32.04
C ASP A 10 -27.72 -32.48 31.49
N HIS A 11 -27.35 -32.99 30.31
CA HIS A 11 -26.50 -32.31 29.35
C HIS A 11 -27.31 -31.25 28.60
N GLU A 12 -26.99 -29.96 28.79
CA GLU A 12 -27.48 -28.88 27.94
C GLU A 12 -26.80 -28.96 26.55
N GLY A 13 -27.63 -29.06 25.52
CA GLY A 13 -27.23 -29.06 24.12
C GLY A 13 -26.88 -27.67 23.63
N ILE A 14 -25.79 -27.59 22.87
CA ILE A 14 -25.36 -26.42 22.11
C ILE A 14 -26.25 -26.31 20.87
N PRO A 15 -26.93 -25.17 20.60
CA PRO A 15 -27.67 -24.98 19.37
C PRO A 15 -26.72 -24.72 18.20
N THR A 16 -26.73 -25.64 17.23
CA THR A 16 -26.10 -25.52 15.92
C THR A 16 -26.83 -24.43 15.12
N ALA A 17 -26.15 -23.33 14.81
CA ALA A 17 -26.67 -22.30 13.92
C ALA A 17 -26.60 -22.77 12.46
N GLU A 18 -27.76 -22.83 11.81
CA GLU A 18 -27.88 -23.11 10.38
C GLU A 18 -27.28 -21.96 9.56
N LEU A 19 -26.32 -22.32 8.70
CA LEU A 19 -25.78 -21.50 7.64
C LEU A 19 -26.84 -21.30 6.55
N LEU A 20 -27.51 -20.14 6.57
CA LEU A 20 -28.27 -19.66 5.42
C LEU A 20 -27.33 -18.91 4.47
N SER A 21 -27.06 -19.53 3.34
CA SER A 21 -26.36 -18.97 2.18
C SER A 21 -27.10 -17.75 1.61
N PRO A 22 -26.40 -16.65 1.25
CA PRO A 22 -27.03 -15.51 0.61
C PRO A 22 -27.36 -15.83 -0.85
N THR A 23 -28.62 -15.58 -1.20
CA THR A 23 -29.17 -15.60 -2.56
C THR A 23 -28.67 -14.41 -3.38
N ASP A 24 -28.20 -14.69 -4.59
CA ASP A 24 -27.84 -13.73 -5.63
C ASP A 24 -28.97 -12.72 -5.91
N GLY A 25 -28.69 -11.46 -5.63
CA GLY A 25 -29.53 -10.32 -6.02
C GLY A 25 -28.90 -9.56 -7.17
N THR A 26 -29.32 -9.89 -8.39
CA THR A 26 -29.02 -9.13 -9.61
C THR A 26 -29.64 -7.74 -9.52
N ILE A 27 -28.81 -6.70 -9.38
CA ILE A 27 -29.25 -5.31 -9.43
C ILE A 27 -29.08 -4.80 -10.86
N SER A 28 -30.21 -4.56 -11.53
CA SER A 28 -30.28 -3.86 -12.82
C SER A 28 -29.72 -2.44 -12.69
N ALA A 29 -28.65 -2.15 -13.44
CA ALA A 29 -28.19 -0.80 -13.68
C ALA A 29 -29.16 -0.09 -14.64
N SER A 30 -29.86 0.92 -14.12
CA SER A 30 -30.64 1.88 -14.91
C SER A 30 -29.71 2.99 -15.38
N SER A 31 -29.32 2.95 -16.66
CA SER A 31 -28.62 4.02 -17.37
C SER A 31 -29.58 5.18 -17.65
N GLY A 32 -29.42 6.27 -16.91
CA GLY A 32 -30.00 7.58 -17.24
C GLY A 32 -28.99 8.41 -18.00
N ASP A 33 -29.16 8.48 -19.31
CA ASP A 33 -28.53 9.46 -20.20
C ASP A 33 -29.03 10.87 -19.84
N GLU A 34 -28.15 11.78 -19.42
CA GLU A 34 -28.39 13.21 -19.52
C GLU A 34 -27.30 13.88 -20.37
N LEU A 35 -27.68 14.14 -21.61
CA LEU A 35 -27.01 14.98 -22.58
C LEU A 35 -26.98 16.44 -22.11
N SER A 36 -25.85 16.90 -21.61
CA SER A 36 -25.56 18.34 -21.52
C SER A 36 -24.71 18.78 -22.70
N ARG A 37 -25.38 19.36 -23.69
CA ARG A 37 -24.77 20.16 -24.76
C ARG A 37 -24.15 21.42 -24.15
N THR A 38 -22.86 21.63 -24.35
CA THR A 38 -22.27 22.98 -24.30
C THR A 38 -21.58 23.27 -25.62
N SER A 39 -21.94 24.43 -26.16
CA SER A 39 -21.58 24.91 -27.49
C SER A 39 -20.17 25.48 -27.49
N ASN A 40 -19.50 25.27 -28.62
CA ASN A 40 -18.23 25.85 -29.04
C ASN A 40 -18.11 27.35 -28.76
N ASP A 41 -16.90 27.78 -28.38
CA ASP A 41 -16.37 29.01 -28.97
C ASP A 41 -14.87 28.91 -29.29
N THR A 42 -14.52 29.64 -30.33
CA THR A 42 -13.39 29.45 -31.26
C THR A 42 -12.31 30.50 -31.02
N ALA A 43 -11.02 30.13 -31.11
CA ALA A 43 -9.85 30.94 -31.54
C ALA A 43 -8.57 30.46 -30.80
N ALA A 44 -7.36 30.43 -31.34
CA ALA A 44 -6.82 30.73 -32.66
C ALA A 44 -5.49 29.97 -32.78
N ALA A 45 -5.20 29.50 -33.99
CA ALA A 45 -3.93 28.86 -34.36
C ALA A 45 -2.79 29.88 -34.43
N VAL A 46 -1.62 29.51 -33.88
CA VAL A 46 -0.33 30.07 -34.28
C VAL A 46 0.59 28.89 -34.61
N ALA A 47 1.05 28.91 -35.85
CA ALA A 47 1.87 27.90 -36.49
C ALA A 47 3.37 28.20 -36.38
N SER A 48 4.15 27.14 -36.67
CA SER A 48 5.53 27.10 -37.16
C SER A 48 6.67 26.91 -36.15
N PRO A 49 7.83 26.32 -36.54
CA PRO A 49 8.06 25.38 -37.65
C PRO A 49 8.88 24.13 -37.28
N GLU A 50 8.84 23.20 -38.23
CA GLU A 50 9.62 21.98 -38.40
C GLU A 50 11.14 22.21 -38.32
N GLN A 51 11.86 21.24 -37.73
CA GLN A 51 13.27 21.01 -38.00
C GLN A 51 13.52 19.53 -38.23
N ASP A 52 13.89 19.24 -39.48
CA ASP A 52 14.44 18.00 -40.00
C ASP A 52 15.80 17.67 -39.34
N ALA A 53 16.01 16.40 -38.99
CA ALA A 53 17.34 15.83 -38.87
C ALA A 53 17.31 14.32 -39.21
N ASP A 54 17.83 14.08 -40.42
CA ASP A 54 18.40 12.90 -41.08
C ASP A 54 18.71 11.63 -40.24
N PRO A 55 18.42 10.41 -40.76
CA PRO A 55 18.87 9.14 -40.18
C PRO A 55 20.19 8.65 -40.78
N SER A 56 21.21 8.42 -39.94
CA SER A 56 22.46 7.78 -40.37
C SER A 56 22.43 6.26 -40.16
N VAL A 57 22.53 5.56 -41.27
CA VAL A 57 22.83 4.14 -41.50
C VAL A 57 24.24 3.75 -41.05
N LEU A 58 24.42 2.54 -40.50
CA LEU A 58 25.57 1.60 -40.59
C LEU A 58 25.09 0.30 -39.86
N GLU A 59 24.68 -0.80 -40.48
CA GLU A 59 25.35 -1.82 -41.32
C GLU A 59 26.44 -2.68 -40.62
N ALA A 60 26.26 -4.02 -40.80
CA ALA A 60 27.20 -5.14 -40.67
C ALA A 60 27.50 -5.70 -39.25
N THR A 61 27.67 -7.00 -38.98
CA THR A 61 27.55 -8.31 -39.67
C THR A 61 27.91 -9.41 -38.64
N ASN A 62 27.46 -10.65 -38.88
CA ASN A 62 28.07 -11.95 -38.47
C ASN A 62 28.12 -12.27 -36.94
N GLU A 63 28.03 -13.51 -36.47
CA GLU A 63 28.57 -14.77 -36.99
C GLU A 63 27.90 -15.97 -36.28
N GLU A 64 27.71 -17.06 -37.03
CA GLU A 64 27.33 -18.40 -36.56
C GLU A 64 28.40 -19.01 -35.63
N LYS A 65 27.98 -19.86 -34.67
CA LYS A 65 28.73 -21.08 -34.30
C LYS A 65 27.91 -22.04 -33.43
N ASP A 66 27.45 -23.10 -34.11
CA ASP A 66 27.66 -24.52 -33.83
C ASP A 66 28.02 -25.07 -32.43
N ALA A 67 27.47 -26.28 -32.25
CA ALA A 67 28.05 -27.47 -31.59
C ALA A 67 27.71 -27.74 -30.10
N SER A 68 26.68 -28.59 -29.95
CA SER A 68 26.73 -29.92 -29.31
C SER A 68 27.72 -30.16 -28.16
N ASN A 69 27.25 -30.69 -27.03
CA ASN A 69 27.66 -32.03 -26.62
C ASN A 69 26.76 -32.66 -25.55
N GLU A 70 26.37 -33.89 -25.83
CA GLU A 70 25.85 -34.89 -24.90
C GLU A 70 26.93 -35.28 -23.88
N LYS A 71 26.52 -35.58 -22.64
CA LYS A 71 27.07 -36.74 -21.93
C LYS A 71 26.19 -37.17 -20.75
N GLU A 72 25.58 -38.34 -20.94
CA GLU A 72 25.21 -39.27 -19.89
C GLU A 72 26.40 -39.62 -18.99
N GLY A 73 26.11 -39.88 -17.72
CA GLY A 73 27.06 -40.31 -16.72
C GLY A 73 26.34 -40.71 -15.44
N ASP A 74 25.75 -41.89 -15.49
CA ASP A 74 25.31 -42.72 -14.37
C ASP A 74 26.48 -42.94 -13.39
N ASP A 75 26.25 -42.83 -12.09
CA ASP A 75 26.95 -43.63 -11.07
C ASP A 75 26.29 -43.46 -9.70
N GLU A 76 25.54 -44.51 -9.32
CA GLU A 76 25.18 -44.85 -7.95
C GLU A 76 26.43 -44.93 -7.06
N LYS A 77 26.42 -44.24 -5.90
CA LYS A 77 27.18 -44.75 -4.76
C LYS A 77 26.52 -44.46 -3.41
N LEU A 78 26.26 -45.57 -2.74
CA LEU A 78 25.74 -45.75 -1.39
C LEU A 78 26.52 -45.01 -0.28
N GLU A 79 25.70 -44.49 0.63
CA GLU A 79 25.83 -44.33 2.09
C GLU A 79 27.20 -44.49 2.76
N ALA A 80 27.61 -43.41 3.44
CA ALA A 80 28.19 -43.48 4.77
C ALA A 80 27.79 -42.23 5.56
N LYS A 81 26.73 -42.35 6.37
CA LYS A 81 26.29 -41.33 7.34
C LYS A 81 27.35 -41.24 8.45
N LYS A 82 28.29 -40.30 8.27
CA LYS A 82 29.20 -39.86 9.32
C LYS A 82 28.63 -38.55 9.85
N GLU A 83 28.13 -38.55 11.08
CA GLU A 83 27.82 -37.33 11.83
C GLU A 83 29.12 -36.54 12.00
N SER A 84 29.37 -35.69 11.03
CA SER A 84 30.37 -34.63 11.06
C SER A 84 29.75 -33.52 11.90
N GLU A 85 30.17 -33.40 13.16
CA GLU A 85 30.03 -32.17 13.94
C GLU A 85 30.67 -31.05 13.13
N THR A 86 29.83 -30.37 12.36
CA THR A 86 30.25 -29.23 11.57
C THR A 86 30.51 -28.13 12.58
N PRO A 87 31.72 -27.54 12.63
CA PRO A 87 31.98 -26.41 13.53
C PRO A 87 30.89 -25.36 13.28
N PRO A 88 30.38 -24.67 14.33
CA PRO A 88 29.34 -23.68 14.17
C PRO A 88 29.80 -22.70 13.10
N SER A 89 29.08 -22.69 11.96
CA SER A 89 29.37 -21.77 10.86
C SER A 89 29.43 -20.38 11.49
N PRO A 90 30.51 -19.59 11.25
CA PRO A 90 30.59 -18.25 11.77
C PRO A 90 29.29 -17.53 11.41
N THR A 91 28.55 -17.10 12.43
CA THR A 91 27.31 -16.35 12.28
C THR A 91 27.71 -15.03 11.63
N LEU A 92 27.61 -14.99 10.30
CA LEU A 92 27.91 -13.78 9.54
C LEU A 92 27.00 -12.66 10.08
N PRO A 93 27.53 -11.44 10.28
CA PRO A 93 26.71 -10.31 10.68
C PRO A 93 25.57 -10.14 9.68
N ARG A 94 24.34 -9.97 10.16
CA ARG A 94 23.18 -9.68 9.32
C ARG A 94 23.54 -8.47 8.43
N THR A 95 23.58 -8.65 7.10
CA THR A 95 23.59 -7.56 6.12
C THR A 95 22.14 -7.16 5.91
N ARG A 96 21.76 -5.94 6.32
CA ARG A 96 20.41 -5.70 6.85
C ARG A 96 19.39 -5.14 5.84
N ILE A 97 19.83 -4.60 4.70
CA ILE A 97 18.96 -4.11 3.60
C ILE A 97 19.53 -4.53 2.25
N GLY A 98 18.69 -4.95 1.31
CA GLY A 98 19.14 -5.39 -0.02
C GLY A 98 18.12 -5.10 -1.12
N ARG A 99 18.60 -5.02 -2.38
CA ARG A 99 17.75 -4.90 -3.58
C ARG A 99 17.78 -6.22 -4.35
N LEU A 100 16.63 -6.69 -4.84
CA LEU A 100 16.55 -7.83 -5.75
C LEU A 100 16.55 -7.34 -7.21
N ASN A 101 17.39 -7.93 -8.07
CA ASN A 101 17.31 -7.74 -9.52
C ASN A 101 16.38 -8.81 -10.16
N LYS A 102 15.96 -8.56 -11.42
CA LYS A 102 15.02 -9.38 -12.20
C LYS A 102 15.41 -10.86 -12.40
N ASP A 103 16.68 -11.22 -12.18
CA ASP A 103 17.18 -12.60 -12.34
C ASP A 103 17.20 -13.40 -11.02
N ASP A 104 16.53 -12.93 -9.96
CA ASP A 104 16.63 -13.47 -8.59
C ASP A 104 18.09 -13.47 -8.02
N LYS A 105 19.02 -12.82 -8.73
CA LYS A 105 20.41 -12.57 -8.31
C LYS A 105 20.49 -11.17 -7.70
N LYS A 106 21.15 -11.03 -6.55
CA LYS A 106 21.09 -9.82 -5.73
C LYS A 106 22.32 -8.93 -5.89
N ASP A 107 22.08 -7.63 -5.99
CA ASP A 107 23.02 -6.59 -5.57
C ASP A 107 22.67 -6.20 -4.14
N ILE A 108 23.50 -6.62 -3.18
CA ILE A 108 23.39 -6.15 -1.80
C ILE A 108 23.88 -4.71 -1.82
N ILE A 109 23.03 -3.77 -1.38
CA ILE A 109 23.48 -2.41 -1.12
C ILE A 109 24.14 -2.41 0.25
N ASP A 110 25.36 -2.96 0.30
CA ASP A 110 26.35 -2.60 1.30
C ASP A 110 27.42 -1.80 0.58
N GLN A 111 27.60 -0.55 0.99
CA GLN A 111 28.34 0.48 0.26
C GLN A 111 29.86 0.25 0.26
N ALA A 112 30.35 -0.85 0.84
CA ALA A 112 31.77 -1.16 0.91
C ALA A 112 32.17 -2.59 0.50
N ASP A 113 31.56 -3.69 0.99
CA ASP A 113 32.37 -4.94 1.05
C ASP A 113 31.74 -6.31 0.73
N TRP A 114 30.46 -6.46 0.36
CA TRP A 114 29.87 -7.82 0.30
C TRP A 114 28.97 -8.10 -0.91
N GLN A 115 29.58 -8.47 -2.04
CA GLN A 115 28.91 -9.14 -3.16
C GLN A 115 28.97 -10.67 -3.02
N THR A 116 28.22 -11.26 -2.08
CA THR A 116 28.00 -12.71 -2.08
C THR A 116 26.52 -13.03 -2.22
N MET A 117 26.18 -13.90 -3.17
CA MET A 117 24.80 -14.34 -3.41
C MET A 117 24.26 -15.01 -2.15
N VAL A 118 23.23 -14.43 -1.53
CA VAL A 118 22.53 -15.01 -0.38
C VAL A 118 21.39 -15.89 -0.87
N PRO A 119 21.32 -17.18 -0.50
CA PRO A 119 20.21 -18.07 -0.86
C PRO A 119 18.85 -17.53 -0.41
N LYS A 120 17.77 -17.80 -1.16
CA LYS A 120 16.40 -17.31 -0.84
C LYS A 120 15.96 -17.60 0.61
N LYS A 121 16.28 -18.79 1.10
CA LYS A 121 16.01 -19.23 2.49
C LYS A 121 16.72 -18.41 3.58
N ASP A 122 17.83 -17.77 3.24
CA ASP A 122 18.65 -16.98 4.17
C ASP A 122 18.27 -15.49 4.12
N ILE A 123 17.42 -15.07 3.18
CA ILE A 123 16.91 -13.69 3.06
C ILE A 123 16.09 -13.34 4.29
N GLU A 124 15.09 -14.15 4.61
CA GLU A 124 14.15 -13.93 5.73
C GLU A 124 14.88 -13.86 7.08
N SER A 125 16.00 -14.58 7.23
CA SER A 125 16.75 -14.62 8.48
C SER A 125 17.82 -13.52 8.60
N ARG A 126 18.23 -12.92 7.48
CA ARG A 126 19.36 -11.97 7.42
C ARG A 126 18.98 -10.53 7.12
N LEU A 127 17.90 -10.31 6.39
CA LEU A 127 17.45 -8.98 5.98
C LEU A 127 16.34 -8.50 6.90
N VAL A 128 16.40 -7.23 7.30
CA VAL A 128 15.28 -6.54 7.94
C VAL A 128 14.23 -6.23 6.89
N MET A 129 14.69 -5.84 5.69
CA MET A 129 13.85 -5.42 4.59
C MET A 129 14.54 -5.62 3.23
N ALA A 130 13.77 -5.83 2.17
CA ALA A 130 14.24 -5.81 0.78
C ALA A 130 13.34 -4.95 -0.10
N VAL A 131 13.92 -4.31 -1.12
CA VAL A 131 13.17 -3.57 -2.14
C VAL A 131 13.25 -4.33 -3.46
N ASN A 132 12.09 -4.67 -4.01
CA ASN A 132 11.94 -5.54 -5.17
C ASN A 132 10.96 -4.91 -6.16
N ASP A 133 11.07 -5.26 -7.43
CA ASP A 133 9.99 -5.02 -8.38
C ASP A 133 8.94 -6.14 -8.17
N GLY A 134 7.71 -5.77 -7.82
CA GLY A 134 6.58 -6.70 -7.71
C GLY A 134 6.20 -7.29 -9.07
N ASP A 135 5.33 -8.32 -9.06
CA ASP A 135 4.85 -8.99 -10.28
C ASP A 135 4.13 -8.04 -11.26
N ASP A 136 3.63 -6.93 -10.73
CA ASP A 136 3.00 -5.84 -11.48
C ASP A 136 3.99 -4.77 -11.98
N GLY A 137 5.29 -4.98 -11.75
CA GLY A 137 6.36 -4.05 -12.09
C GLY A 137 6.50 -2.86 -11.16
N ARG A 138 5.78 -2.83 -10.03
CA ARG A 138 5.84 -1.73 -9.04
C ARG A 138 6.93 -1.98 -8.01
N GLU A 139 7.58 -0.93 -7.56
CA GLU A 139 8.52 -1.03 -6.45
C GLU A 139 7.76 -1.41 -5.16
N GLN A 140 8.16 -2.53 -4.55
CA GLN A 140 7.64 -3.03 -3.30
C GLN A 140 8.76 -3.18 -2.28
N ALA A 141 8.51 -2.69 -1.06
CA ALA A 141 9.37 -2.92 0.08
C ALA A 141 8.79 -4.08 0.89
N THR A 142 9.49 -5.21 0.93
CA THR A 142 9.13 -6.37 1.73
C THR A 142 9.90 -6.35 3.04
N LEU A 143 9.17 -6.27 4.13
CA LEU A 143 9.67 -6.30 5.49
C LEU A 143 9.67 -7.73 6.03
N TYR A 144 10.83 -8.19 6.51
CA TYR A 144 11.01 -9.55 7.06
C TYR A 144 11.17 -9.56 8.58
N SER A 145 11.48 -8.41 9.21
CA SER A 145 11.60 -8.34 10.67
C SER A 145 10.22 -8.54 11.34
N PRO A 146 10.03 -9.59 12.16
CA PRO A 146 8.80 -9.78 12.91
C PRO A 146 8.55 -8.64 13.91
N TYR A 147 9.61 -8.01 14.41
CA TYR A 147 9.50 -6.89 15.32
C TYR A 147 8.92 -5.66 14.62
N ILE A 148 9.47 -5.29 13.46
CA ILE A 148 8.94 -4.13 12.73
C ILE A 148 7.51 -4.40 12.25
N HIS A 149 7.16 -5.66 11.92
CA HIS A 149 5.79 -6.05 11.62
C HIS A 149 4.86 -5.81 12.83
N LYS A 150 5.29 -6.17 14.05
CA LYS A 150 4.51 -5.94 15.28
C LYS A 150 4.21 -4.45 15.49
N VAL A 151 5.18 -3.56 15.23
CA VAL A 151 5.00 -2.12 15.47
C VAL A 151 4.32 -1.39 14.30
N CYS A 152 4.36 -1.93 13.09
CA CYS A 152 3.74 -1.33 11.92
C CYS A 152 2.22 -1.58 11.90
N PRO A 153 1.36 -0.55 11.86
CA PRO A 153 -0.08 -0.73 11.79
C PRO A 153 -0.51 -1.13 10.37
N THR A 154 -0.58 -2.43 10.09
CA THR A 154 -0.93 -2.98 8.76
C THR A 154 -2.43 -3.07 8.52
N ASN A 155 -3.25 -3.13 9.59
CA ASN A 155 -4.70 -3.37 9.51
C ASN A 155 -5.49 -2.31 8.73
N TYR A 156 -4.92 -1.12 8.52
CA TYR A 156 -5.61 -0.01 7.86
C TYR A 156 -5.29 0.13 6.37
N PHE A 157 -4.41 -0.72 5.82
CA PHE A 157 -3.93 -0.59 4.45
C PHE A 157 -4.19 -1.86 3.66
N PRO A 158 -5.21 -1.89 2.80
CA PRO A 158 -5.54 -3.06 1.99
C PRO A 158 -4.50 -3.36 0.89
N GLU A 159 -3.58 -2.43 0.64
CA GLU A 159 -2.45 -2.63 -0.28
C GLU A 159 -1.24 -3.31 0.38
N VAL A 160 -1.35 -3.57 1.69
CA VAL A 160 -0.33 -4.30 2.44
C VAL A 160 -0.61 -5.79 2.30
N TYR A 161 0.29 -6.48 1.60
CA TYR A 161 0.23 -7.93 1.48
C TYR A 161 0.91 -8.55 2.69
N VAL A 162 0.10 -9.16 3.56
CA VAL A 162 0.59 -9.88 4.74
C VAL A 162 0.74 -11.35 4.37
N GLU A 163 1.99 -11.78 4.23
CA GLU A 163 2.35 -13.18 4.16
C GLU A 163 2.70 -13.70 5.57
N VAL A 164 2.81 -15.01 5.73
CA VAL A 164 3.05 -15.65 7.04
C VAL A 164 4.31 -15.11 7.73
N ARG A 165 5.29 -14.61 6.98
CA ARG A 165 6.60 -14.16 7.50
C ARG A 165 7.05 -12.79 6.98
N SER A 166 6.27 -12.16 6.13
CA SER A 166 6.67 -10.99 5.38
C SER A 166 5.50 -10.04 5.22
N VAL A 167 5.80 -8.75 5.18
CA VAL A 167 4.82 -7.72 4.86
C VAL A 167 5.34 -6.87 3.73
N SER A 168 4.62 -6.83 2.61
CA SER A 168 4.99 -6.03 1.45
C SER A 168 4.20 -4.74 1.38
N PHE A 169 4.91 -3.64 1.19
CA PHE A 169 4.38 -2.29 1.06
C PHE A 169 4.64 -1.78 -0.36
N SER A 170 3.60 -1.30 -1.02
CA SER A 170 3.74 -0.66 -2.33
C SER A 170 4.26 0.78 -2.16
N TYR A 171 5.09 1.25 -3.10
CA TYR A 171 5.40 2.66 -3.26
C TYR A 171 4.08 3.48 -3.34
N PRO A 172 3.93 4.62 -2.61
CA PRO A 172 4.96 5.43 -1.96
C PRO A 172 5.22 5.06 -0.49
N TYR A 173 4.92 3.83 -0.07
CA TYR A 173 5.12 3.38 1.31
C TYR A 173 4.29 4.16 2.33
N ALA A 174 3.03 4.44 1.98
CA ALA A 174 2.10 5.27 2.76
C ALA A 174 2.00 4.91 4.26
N PRO A 175 2.06 3.63 4.70
CA PRO A 175 2.08 3.31 6.13
C PRO A 175 3.23 3.99 6.88
N PHE A 176 4.43 4.02 6.31
CA PHE A 176 5.58 4.68 6.90
C PHE A 176 5.52 6.22 6.78
N TYR A 177 4.66 6.77 5.93
CA TYR A 177 4.41 8.21 5.96
C TYR A 177 3.56 8.58 7.18
N PHE A 178 2.51 7.81 7.42
CA PHE A 178 1.47 8.12 8.39
C PHE A 178 1.75 7.70 9.83
N TYR A 179 2.62 6.71 10.02
CA TYR A 179 2.77 6.02 11.30
C TYR A 179 4.21 5.91 11.78
N ILE A 180 5.20 6.48 11.07
CA ILE A 180 6.61 6.34 11.47
C ILE A 180 6.90 6.89 12.87
N ASP A 181 6.27 7.99 13.25
CA ASP A 181 6.47 8.60 14.58
C ASP A 181 5.81 7.75 15.67
N GLN A 182 4.65 7.15 15.39
CA GLN A 182 3.97 6.22 16.31
C GLN A 182 4.75 4.91 16.46
N MET A 183 5.36 4.44 15.37
CA MET A 183 6.27 3.29 15.41
C MET A 183 7.51 3.61 16.26
N GLN A 184 8.11 4.79 16.09
CA GLN A 184 9.22 5.26 16.92
C GLN A 184 8.83 5.32 18.40
N GLU A 185 7.71 5.96 18.73
CA GLU A 185 7.19 6.05 20.10
C GLU A 185 6.92 4.67 20.71
N HIS A 186 6.39 3.73 19.92
CA HIS A 186 6.19 2.35 20.37
C HIS A 186 7.53 1.67 20.69
N VAL A 187 8.55 1.86 19.85
CA VAL A 187 9.88 1.29 20.05
C VAL A 187 10.57 1.89 21.29
N GLU A 188 10.44 3.20 21.51
CA GLU A 188 11.01 3.88 22.67
C GLU A 188 10.34 3.46 23.99
N ASN A 189 9.06 3.11 23.95
CA ASN A 189 8.30 2.66 25.12
C ASN A 189 8.30 1.14 25.34
N ASP A 190 8.80 0.34 24.39
CA ASP A 190 8.86 -1.13 24.50
C ASP A 190 10.07 -1.52 25.39
N ASN A 191 9.79 -2.04 26.59
CA ASN A 191 10.81 -2.42 27.58
C ASN A 191 11.49 -3.77 27.27
N ASP A 192 11.19 -4.39 26.13
CA ASP A 192 11.50 -5.77 25.80
C ASP A 192 12.79 -5.87 24.93
N GLU A 193 13.92 -6.14 25.60
CA GLU A 193 15.33 -6.36 25.18
C GLU A 193 15.83 -6.02 23.75
N ASP A 194 16.91 -5.21 23.75
CA ASP A 194 18.05 -4.95 22.84
C ASP A 194 18.00 -5.44 21.38
N ALA A 195 17.76 -6.72 21.11
CA ALA A 195 17.81 -7.27 19.73
C ALA A 195 16.73 -6.68 18.81
N LYS A 196 15.65 -6.15 19.39
CA LYS A 196 14.52 -5.52 18.67
C LYS A 196 14.80 -4.05 18.32
N SER A 197 15.57 -3.35 19.15
CA SER A 197 15.99 -1.96 18.87
C SER A 197 16.91 -1.89 17.65
N ASP A 198 17.81 -2.86 17.52
CA ASP A 198 18.73 -2.94 16.38
C ASP A 198 17.99 -3.00 15.03
N ASP A 199 17.03 -3.92 14.86
CA ASP A 199 16.25 -4.05 13.62
C ASP A 199 15.56 -2.73 13.25
N TRP A 200 14.98 -2.03 14.24
CA TRP A 200 14.35 -0.72 14.04
C TRP A 200 15.37 0.35 13.63
N ASN A 201 16.50 0.42 14.34
CA ASN A 201 17.57 1.37 14.05
C ASN A 201 18.10 1.19 12.62
N ASP A 202 18.23 -0.04 12.15
CA ASP A 202 18.69 -0.31 10.78
C ASP A 202 17.65 0.07 9.74
N PHE A 203 16.38 -0.32 9.98
CA PHE A 203 15.28 0.08 9.10
C PHE A 203 15.22 1.60 8.97
N ARG A 204 15.31 2.31 10.10
CA ARG A 204 15.27 3.77 10.15
C ARG A 204 16.49 4.36 9.42
N LYS A 205 17.69 3.98 9.82
CA LYS A 205 18.95 4.55 9.33
C LYS A 205 19.20 4.24 7.86
N TYR A 206 19.05 2.97 7.45
CA TYR A 206 19.50 2.54 6.13
C TYR A 206 18.38 2.52 5.09
N PHE A 207 17.11 2.40 5.48
CA PHE A 207 16.00 2.45 4.53
C PHE A 207 15.22 3.75 4.63
N TYR A 208 14.58 4.02 5.76
CA TYR A 208 13.66 5.13 5.84
C TYR A 208 14.40 6.45 5.61
N ASP A 209 15.38 6.80 6.42
CA ASP A 209 16.03 8.11 6.35
C ASP A 209 16.80 8.33 5.04
N VAL A 210 17.36 7.26 4.47
CA VAL A 210 18.17 7.34 3.23
C VAL A 210 17.31 7.35 1.97
N TYR A 211 16.27 6.50 1.89
CA TYR A 211 15.52 6.28 0.64
C TYR A 211 14.14 6.95 0.63
N VAL A 212 13.45 6.95 1.77
CA VAL A 212 12.01 7.29 1.83
C VAL A 212 11.77 8.65 2.49
N GLY A 213 12.53 8.96 3.54
CA GLY A 213 12.34 10.08 4.45
C GLY A 213 12.40 11.41 3.73
N ALA A 214 13.44 11.65 2.93
CA ALA A 214 13.56 12.89 2.17
C ALA A 214 12.39 13.11 1.19
N PHE A 215 11.80 12.05 0.64
CA PHE A 215 10.60 12.17 -0.20
C PHE A 215 9.36 12.48 0.65
N HIS A 216 9.16 11.74 1.74
CA HIS A 216 8.06 11.99 2.68
C HIS A 216 8.11 13.40 3.27
N ASP A 217 9.28 13.91 3.63
CA ASP A 217 9.44 15.26 4.19
C ASP A 217 9.06 16.33 3.17
N ARG A 218 9.42 16.16 1.89
CA ARG A 218 8.94 17.07 0.84
C ARG A 218 7.43 17.08 0.72
N VAL A 219 6.80 15.90 0.83
CA VAL A 219 5.34 15.78 0.82
C VAL A 219 4.73 16.46 2.06
N ARG A 220 5.29 16.26 3.25
CA ARG A 220 4.85 16.94 4.49
C ARG A 220 4.90 18.45 4.35
N VAL A 221 6.06 18.99 3.94
CA VAL A 221 6.25 20.43 3.72
C VAL A 221 5.25 20.97 2.71
N SER A 222 4.97 20.23 1.63
CA SER A 222 3.98 20.66 0.63
C SER A 222 2.54 20.75 1.19
N LEU A 223 2.22 19.99 2.24
CA LEU A 223 0.90 19.95 2.86
C LEU A 223 0.73 20.97 4.00
N GLU A 224 1.80 21.61 4.48
CA GLU A 224 1.73 22.63 5.54
C GLU A 224 0.84 23.82 5.13
N GLU A 225 0.81 24.16 3.84
CA GLU A 225 -0.04 25.23 3.30
C GLU A 225 -1.48 24.79 3.00
N ALA A 226 -1.88 23.59 3.45
CA ALA A 226 -3.15 22.94 3.09
C ALA A 226 -3.43 22.87 1.59
N ASN A 227 -2.37 22.93 0.77
CA ASN A 227 -2.40 22.79 -0.68
C ASN A 227 -1.87 21.41 -1.05
N VAL A 228 -2.50 20.75 -2.03
CA VAL A 228 -2.10 19.41 -2.45
C VAL A 228 -2.07 19.30 -3.96
N ARG A 229 -1.07 18.57 -4.46
CA ARG A 229 -0.99 18.10 -5.84
C ARG A 229 -1.69 16.76 -5.97
N PHE A 230 -2.23 16.44 -7.13
CA PHE A 230 -2.96 15.19 -7.32
C PHE A 230 -2.13 13.93 -6.98
N ASP A 231 -0.84 13.91 -7.34
CA ASP A 231 0.10 12.83 -7.02
C ASP A 231 0.37 12.65 -5.51
N SER A 232 0.01 13.64 -4.69
CA SER A 232 0.22 13.65 -3.24
C SER A 232 -1.06 13.45 -2.43
N LEU A 233 -2.21 13.17 -3.09
CA LEU A 233 -3.48 12.94 -2.40
C LEU A 233 -3.44 11.78 -1.40
N TRP A 234 -2.66 10.74 -1.69
CA TRP A 234 -2.49 9.60 -0.77
C TRP A 234 -1.99 10.02 0.62
N ALA A 235 -1.26 11.14 0.73
CA ALA A 235 -0.74 11.65 2.00
C ALA A 235 -1.76 12.52 2.77
N VAL A 236 -2.85 12.93 2.12
CA VAL A 236 -3.94 13.69 2.74
C VAL A 236 -4.96 12.75 3.39
N PHE A 237 -5.31 11.67 2.69
CA PHE A 237 -6.40 10.76 3.04
C PHE A 237 -5.90 9.55 3.85
N LYS A 238 -5.50 9.78 5.10
CA LYS A 238 -5.03 8.72 6.01
C LYS A 238 -6.16 7.76 6.38
N PRO A 239 -6.02 6.44 6.19
CA PRO A 239 -7.00 5.47 6.68
C PRO A 239 -7.31 5.64 8.18
N GLY A 240 -8.58 5.58 8.54
CA GLY A 240 -9.07 5.85 9.89
C GLY A 240 -9.34 7.33 10.21
N ASP A 241 -8.82 8.28 9.42
CA ASP A 241 -9.19 9.70 9.59
C ASP A 241 -10.67 9.91 9.24
N MET A 242 -11.26 10.92 9.86
CA MET A 242 -12.63 11.34 9.60
C MET A 242 -12.68 12.31 8.42
N LEU A 243 -13.62 12.07 7.50
CA LEU A 243 -13.93 12.93 6.36
C LEU A 243 -15.12 13.82 6.66
N TYR A 244 -15.06 15.03 6.13
CA TYR A 244 -16.15 15.98 6.08
C TYR A 244 -16.63 16.15 4.63
N THR A 245 -17.95 16.16 4.44
CA THR A 245 -18.61 16.52 3.18
C THR A 245 -19.94 17.19 3.50
N LEU A 246 -20.48 17.91 2.53
CA LEU A 246 -21.88 18.33 2.53
C LEU A 246 -22.72 17.35 1.70
N ASP A 247 -23.96 17.13 2.09
CA ASP A 247 -24.96 16.42 1.27
C ASP A 247 -25.64 17.36 0.26
N ASP A 248 -26.68 16.86 -0.41
CA ASP A 248 -27.40 17.63 -1.42
C ASP A 248 -28.28 18.76 -0.82
N PHE A 249 -28.38 18.84 0.51
CA PHE A 249 -29.10 19.87 1.27
C PHE A 249 -28.16 20.76 2.09
N ASP A 250 -26.86 20.76 1.78
CA ASP A 250 -25.82 21.48 2.51
C ASP A 250 -25.72 21.09 4.01
N ALA A 251 -26.19 19.89 4.36
CA ALA A 251 -26.04 19.35 5.71
C ALA A 251 -24.67 18.65 5.85
N PRO A 252 -23.98 18.85 6.99
CA PRO A 252 -22.69 18.23 7.23
C PRO A 252 -22.82 16.72 7.47
N HIS A 253 -22.01 15.94 6.76
CA HIS A 253 -21.90 14.49 6.96
C HIS A 253 -20.45 14.08 7.19
N LEU A 254 -20.30 13.10 8.09
CA LEU A 254 -19.02 12.53 8.47
C LEU A 254 -18.90 11.08 8.03
N PHE A 255 -17.71 10.73 7.55
CA PHE A 255 -17.34 9.37 7.18
C PHE A 255 -15.98 9.03 7.79
N ILE A 256 -15.68 7.75 7.95
CA ILE A 256 -14.36 7.25 8.36
C ILE A 256 -13.70 6.61 7.15
N ILE A 257 -12.47 7.00 6.82
CA ILE A 257 -11.72 6.44 5.68
C ILE A 257 -11.43 4.97 5.97
N SER A 258 -11.92 4.07 5.09
CA SER A 258 -11.48 2.67 5.06
C SER A 258 -10.20 2.51 4.26
N ARG A 259 -10.20 3.08 3.04
CA ARG A 259 -9.15 2.90 2.03
C ARG A 259 -9.06 4.15 1.16
N SER A 260 -7.86 4.47 0.72
CA SER A 260 -7.63 5.44 -0.34
C SER A 260 -6.62 4.89 -1.35
N THR A 261 -6.88 5.03 -2.64
CA THR A 261 -5.99 4.46 -3.67
C THR A 261 -6.16 5.13 -5.04
N PHE A 262 -5.14 5.06 -5.89
CA PHE A 262 -5.19 5.56 -7.26
C PHE A 262 -5.73 4.50 -8.21
N HIS A 263 -6.77 4.82 -8.98
CA HIS A 263 -7.27 3.97 -10.05
C HIS A 263 -6.91 4.55 -11.41
N SER A 264 -6.33 3.73 -12.28
CA SER A 264 -6.22 3.98 -13.71
C SER A 264 -7.20 3.08 -14.46
N HIS A 265 -7.83 3.59 -15.53
CA HIS A 265 -8.72 2.78 -16.35
C HIS A 265 -7.98 1.86 -17.34
N LYS A 266 -6.75 2.25 -17.75
CA LYS A 266 -6.01 1.57 -18.82
C LYS A 266 -5.24 0.34 -18.36
N TYR A 267 -4.89 0.32 -17.09
CA TYR A 267 -4.21 -0.79 -16.45
C TYR A 267 -5.04 -1.09 -15.23
N ASN A 268 -5.48 -2.33 -15.03
CA ASN A 268 -6.14 -2.79 -13.80
C ASN A 268 -5.22 -2.67 -12.55
N ALA A 269 -4.20 -1.81 -12.59
CA ALA A 269 -3.14 -1.64 -11.65
C ALA A 269 -3.13 -0.19 -11.11
N TYR A 270 -3.01 -0.12 -9.79
CA TYR A 270 -2.93 1.09 -8.99
C TYR A 270 -1.52 1.69 -9.14
N ASP A 271 -1.28 2.43 -10.21
CA ASP A 271 0.07 2.80 -10.64
C ASP A 271 0.40 4.28 -10.36
N ILE A 272 0.44 4.62 -9.07
CA ILE A 272 0.94 5.92 -8.61
C ILE A 272 2.39 6.15 -9.00
N GLU A 273 3.19 5.08 -9.07
CA GLU A 273 4.61 5.16 -9.38
C GLU A 273 4.83 5.60 -10.83
N SER A 274 4.12 5.03 -11.78
CA SER A 274 4.12 5.45 -13.18
C SER A 274 3.56 6.86 -13.34
N LEU A 275 2.52 7.22 -12.58
CA LEU A 275 2.02 8.59 -12.55
C LEU A 275 3.14 9.55 -12.12
N MET A 276 3.84 9.27 -11.01
CA MET A 276 4.94 10.10 -10.53
C MET A 276 6.14 10.12 -11.49
N LYS A 277 6.53 8.96 -12.03
CA LYS A 277 7.66 8.81 -12.98
C LYS A 277 7.41 9.54 -14.30
N LYS A 278 6.16 9.59 -14.78
CA LYS A 278 5.79 10.26 -16.04
C LYS A 278 5.62 11.77 -15.91
N GLY A 279 5.88 12.37 -14.74
CA GLY A 279 5.73 13.82 -14.51
C GLY A 279 4.47 14.21 -13.74
N GLY A 280 3.84 13.26 -13.04
CA GLY A 280 2.68 13.49 -12.20
C GLY A 280 1.40 13.72 -12.99
N ALA A 281 0.51 14.54 -12.43
CA ALA A 281 -0.79 14.85 -13.02
C ALA A 281 -0.74 15.43 -14.44
N ALA A 282 0.39 16.04 -14.83
CA ALA A 282 0.56 16.59 -16.18
C ALA A 282 0.62 15.51 -17.27
N ALA A 283 0.98 14.27 -16.91
CA ALA A 283 1.03 13.13 -17.82
C ALA A 283 -0.12 12.14 -17.62
N ALA A 284 -1.00 12.42 -16.66
CA ALA A 284 -2.21 11.65 -16.46
C ALA A 284 -3.20 11.90 -17.60
N GLY A 285 -3.79 10.84 -18.14
CA GLY A 285 -4.98 10.98 -18.96
C GLY A 285 -6.22 11.33 -18.14
N ASP A 286 -7.33 11.56 -18.83
CA ASP A 286 -8.64 11.80 -18.21
C ASP A 286 -9.19 10.58 -17.44
N SER A 287 -8.50 9.43 -17.53
CA SER A 287 -8.88 8.17 -16.91
C SER A 287 -8.38 8.00 -15.48
N GLU A 288 -7.45 8.84 -15.05
CA GLU A 288 -6.79 8.73 -13.75
C GLU A 288 -7.63 9.39 -12.67
N ARG A 289 -7.88 8.66 -11.60
CA ARG A 289 -8.69 9.13 -10.47
C ARG A 289 -8.17 8.60 -9.16
N PHE A 290 -8.31 9.42 -8.12
CA PHE A 290 -8.05 9.02 -6.75
C PHE A 290 -9.38 8.62 -6.11
N VAL A 291 -9.41 7.42 -5.53
CA VAL A 291 -10.62 6.79 -4.99
C VAL A 291 -10.47 6.66 -3.49
N ILE A 292 -11.52 7.05 -2.77
CA ILE A 292 -11.59 7.01 -1.32
C ILE A 292 -12.83 6.20 -0.94
N ASP A 293 -12.62 5.02 -0.36
CA ASP A 293 -13.69 4.24 0.23
C ASP A 293 -13.80 4.63 1.70
N ALA A 294 -14.97 5.09 2.10
CA ALA A 294 -15.25 5.49 3.47
C ALA A 294 -16.58 4.92 3.93
N TRP A 295 -16.79 4.86 5.24
CA TRP A 295 -18.03 4.35 5.82
C TRP A 295 -18.58 5.29 6.89
N THR A 296 -19.88 5.20 7.12
CA THR A 296 -20.56 5.89 8.21
C THR A 296 -21.58 4.97 8.85
N VAL A 297 -22.03 5.29 10.06
CA VAL A 297 -23.07 4.53 10.77
C VAL A 297 -24.40 5.23 10.57
N THR A 298 -25.34 4.55 9.93
CA THR A 298 -26.69 5.07 9.71
C THR A 298 -27.73 4.24 10.46
N TRP A 299 -28.78 4.90 10.96
CA TRP A 299 -29.92 4.23 11.55
C TRP A 299 -30.92 3.81 10.46
N LYS A 300 -31.10 2.50 10.29
CA LYS A 300 -32.11 1.96 9.38
C LYS A 300 -33.44 1.83 10.12
N GLY A 301 -34.32 2.82 9.94
CA GLY A 301 -35.62 2.87 10.62
C GLY A 301 -36.53 1.67 10.37
N SER A 302 -36.46 1.05 9.18
CA SER A 302 -37.24 -0.14 8.84
C SER A 302 -36.84 -1.37 9.65
N SER A 303 -35.53 -1.58 9.84
CA SER A 303 -34.98 -2.73 10.57
C SER A 303 -34.68 -2.41 12.04
N LYS A 304 -34.84 -1.15 12.46
CA LYS A 304 -34.49 -0.66 13.81
C LYS A 304 -33.09 -1.08 14.26
N VAL A 305 -32.13 -1.02 13.34
CA VAL A 305 -30.72 -1.34 13.64
C VAL A 305 -29.82 -0.27 13.06
N PHE A 306 -28.71 -0.02 13.75
CA PHE A 306 -27.58 0.69 13.17
C PHE A 306 -26.89 -0.20 12.15
N SER A 307 -26.53 0.38 11.01
CA SER A 307 -25.78 -0.34 9.98
C SER A 307 -24.65 0.53 9.45
N ARG A 308 -23.58 -0.13 8.99
CA ARG A 308 -22.52 0.56 8.27
C ARG A 308 -22.95 0.76 6.81
N GLU A 309 -22.86 1.98 6.35
CA GLU A 309 -23.03 2.35 4.96
C GLU A 309 -21.66 2.72 4.39
N VAL A 310 -21.26 2.04 3.31
CA VAL A 310 -19.99 2.29 2.63
C VAL A 310 -20.26 3.17 1.41
N LYS A 311 -19.45 4.21 1.23
CA LYS A 311 -19.52 5.14 0.11
C LYS A 311 -18.13 5.33 -0.50
N THR A 312 -18.09 5.29 -1.82
CA THR A 312 -16.88 5.55 -2.58
C THR A 312 -16.92 6.96 -3.14
N PHE A 313 -15.87 7.73 -2.87
CA PHE A 313 -15.66 9.07 -3.38
C PHE A 313 -14.54 9.06 -4.40
N VAL A 314 -14.66 9.93 -5.40
CA VAL A 314 -13.72 10.00 -6.52
C VAL A 314 -13.26 11.43 -6.67
N ILE A 315 -11.94 11.63 -6.67
CA ILE A 315 -11.29 12.88 -7.05
C ILE A 315 -10.65 12.64 -8.42
N ASN A 316 -11.14 13.34 -9.43
CA ASN A 316 -10.56 13.27 -10.77
C ASN A 316 -9.19 13.95 -10.78
N VAL A 317 -8.34 13.53 -11.72
CA VAL A 317 -7.05 14.19 -11.91
C VAL A 317 -7.20 15.69 -12.14
N PHE A 318 -6.27 16.45 -11.56
CA PHE A 318 -6.20 17.89 -11.74
C PHE A 318 -4.75 18.34 -11.85
N ALA A 319 -4.52 19.39 -12.63
CA ALA A 319 -3.22 20.02 -12.78
C ALA A 319 -2.94 21.01 -11.63
N GLY A 320 -1.65 21.20 -11.32
CA GLY A 320 -1.19 22.16 -10.32
C GLY A 320 -1.47 21.74 -8.87
N THR A 321 -1.61 22.73 -8.01
CA THR A 321 -1.98 22.57 -6.59
C THR A 321 -3.42 23.04 -6.37
N ARG A 322 -4.11 22.43 -5.40
CA ARG A 322 -5.43 22.87 -4.94
C ARG A 322 -5.49 22.87 -3.42
N PRO A 323 -6.23 23.80 -2.80
CA PRO A 323 -6.54 23.71 -1.38
C PRO A 323 -7.29 22.41 -1.08
N VAL A 324 -6.92 21.71 -0.01
CA VAL A 324 -7.58 20.45 0.38
C VAL A 324 -9.07 20.67 0.66
N SER A 325 -9.44 21.83 1.21
CA SER A 325 -10.83 22.23 1.46
C SER A 325 -11.66 22.49 0.19
N SER A 326 -11.04 22.56 -0.99
CA SER A 326 -11.74 22.76 -2.26
C SER A 326 -12.37 21.48 -2.82
N PHE A 327 -12.01 20.31 -2.29
CA PHE A 327 -12.64 19.06 -2.69
C PHE A 327 -14.03 18.93 -2.09
N LYS A 328 -14.95 18.23 -2.78
CA LYS A 328 -16.29 17.93 -2.22
C LYS A 328 -16.20 17.17 -0.89
N ILE A 329 -15.13 16.38 -0.72
CA ILE A 329 -14.84 15.63 0.49
C ILE A 329 -13.36 15.75 0.86
N TYR A 330 -13.09 15.99 2.14
CA TYR A 330 -11.74 16.16 2.66
C TYR A 330 -11.64 15.78 4.14
N PRO A 331 -10.44 15.48 4.68
CA PRO A 331 -10.29 15.17 6.10
C PRO A 331 -10.71 16.33 7.01
N ILE A 332 -11.43 16.05 8.09
CA ILE A 332 -12.03 17.07 8.98
C ILE A 332 -11.01 18.07 9.53
N LYS A 333 -9.74 17.67 9.68
CA LYS A 333 -8.63 18.54 10.10
C LYS A 333 -8.37 19.74 9.17
N TYR A 334 -8.93 19.74 7.97
CA TYR A 334 -8.87 20.86 7.03
C TYR A 334 -10.17 21.69 6.98
N HIS A 335 -11.16 21.38 7.82
CA HIS A 335 -12.38 22.17 7.92
C HIS A 335 -12.07 23.55 8.50
N LYS A 336 -12.49 24.61 7.78
CA LYS A 336 -12.22 26.02 8.12
C LYS A 336 -10.74 26.25 8.49
N ASP A 337 -9.86 25.84 7.58
CA ASP A 337 -8.41 26.02 7.69
C ASP A 337 -7.79 25.36 8.93
N GLY A 338 -8.44 24.32 9.45
CA GLY A 338 -7.95 23.55 10.59
C GLY A 338 -8.28 24.14 11.96
N ASP A 339 -9.21 25.10 12.03
CA ASP A 339 -9.70 25.63 13.29
C ASP A 339 -10.32 24.53 14.18
N THR A 340 -9.63 24.21 15.28
CA THR A 340 -10.03 23.16 16.21
C THR A 340 -11.34 23.50 16.92
N GLU A 341 -11.61 24.78 17.20
CA GLU A 341 -12.87 25.20 17.82
C GLU A 341 -14.05 24.95 16.88
N SER A 342 -13.89 25.30 15.60
CA SER A 342 -14.89 25.00 14.59
C SER A 342 -15.11 23.51 14.36
N GLN A 343 -14.06 22.68 14.45
CA GLN A 343 -14.18 21.23 14.35
C GLN A 343 -14.94 20.67 15.55
N ASN A 344 -14.62 21.10 16.77
CA ASN A 344 -15.35 20.68 17.96
C ASN A 344 -16.81 21.14 17.91
N ALA A 345 -17.07 22.38 17.54
CA ALA A 345 -18.43 22.90 17.38
C ALA A 345 -19.22 22.19 16.27
N LEU A 346 -18.56 21.59 15.28
CA LEU A 346 -19.19 20.74 14.29
C LEU A 346 -19.53 19.37 14.88
N LEU A 347 -18.60 18.75 15.61
CA LEU A 347 -18.81 17.47 16.27
C LEU A 347 -19.93 17.55 17.32
N ASP A 348 -19.96 18.61 18.13
CA ASP A 348 -20.97 18.87 19.15
C ASP A 348 -22.39 19.06 18.56
N LYS A 349 -22.50 19.47 17.29
CA LYS A 349 -23.79 19.60 16.60
C LYS A 349 -24.33 18.29 16.02
N LEU A 350 -23.47 17.28 15.94
CA LEU A 350 -23.80 15.98 15.37
C LEU A 350 -24.14 14.94 16.45
N GLU A 351 -23.81 15.24 17.72
CA GLU A 351 -24.37 14.58 18.91
C GLU A 351 -25.81 15.04 19.18
#